data_AF-Q5S034-F1
#
_entry.id   AF-Q5S034-F1
#
_cell.length_a   1.000
_cell.length_b   1.000
_cell.length_c   1.000
_cell.angle_alpha   90.00
_cell.angle_beta   90.00
_cell.angle_gamma   90.00
#
_symmetry.space_group_name_H-M   'P 1'
#
loop_
_entity.id
_entity.type
_entity.pdbx_description
1 polymer ?
#
loop_
_entity_poly.entity_id
_entity_poly.type
_entity_poly.pdbx_seq_one_letter_code
_entity_poly.pdbx_strand_id
1 'polypeptide(L)' 'QITVVAPSLRVTANVGQDVVLRCHLSPCKDARNSDIRWIQQRSSGIVHHYRNGVDLEQMLEYEGRTEL' A
#
# COMPACT_ATOMS: atom_id res chain seq x y z
N GLN A 1 6.43 -17.25 -11.60
CA GLN A 1 6.60 -15.79 -11.45
C GLN A 1 5.45 -15.26 -10.60
N ILE A 2 5.68 -14.26 -9.74
CA ILE A 2 4.63 -13.60 -8.95
C ILE A 2 4.37 -12.23 -9.58
N THR A 3 3.10 -11.86 -9.73
CA THR A 3 2.69 -10.53 -10.19
C THR A 3 1.81 -9.85 -9.14
N VAL A 4 1.89 -8.52 -9.08
CA VAL A 4 0.95 -7.70 -8.30
C VAL A 4 -0.16 -7.28 -9.26
N VAL A 5 -1.40 -7.64 -8.92
CA VAL A 5 -2.59 -7.29 -9.70
C VAL A 5 -3.34 -6.20 -8.95
N ALA A 6 -3.57 -5.07 -9.61
CA ALA A 6 -4.35 -3.95 -9.12
C ALA A 6 -5.60 -3.74 -9.99
N PRO A 7 -6.69 -3.16 -9.45
CA PRO A 7 -7.84 -2.76 -10.23
C PRO A 7 -7.46 -1.81 -11.37
N SER A 8 -8.09 -1.98 -12.54
CA SER A 8 -7.95 -1.04 -13.66
C SER A 8 -8.72 0.26 -13.44
N LEU A 9 -9.75 0.23 -12.59
CA LEU A 9 -10.57 1.39 -12.27
C LEU A 9 -9.88 2.27 -11.23
N ARG A 10 -9.98 3.58 -11.42
CA ARG A 10 -9.51 4.56 -10.44
C ARG A 10 -10.32 4.47 -9.16
N VAL A 11 -9.64 4.64 -8.03
CA VAL A 11 -10.26 4.75 -6.72
C VAL A 11 -10.42 6.24 -6.36
N THR A 12 -11.60 6.63 -5.91
CA THR A 12 -11.93 8.02 -5.52
C THR A 12 -12.42 8.05 -4.07
N ALA A 13 -12.06 9.11 -3.35
CA ALA A 13 -12.51 9.35 -1.98
C ALA A 13 -12.91 10.81 -1.80
N ASN A 14 -13.83 11.07 -0.87
CA ASN A 14 -14.12 12.42 -0.41
C ASN A 14 -13.11 12.83 0.66
N VAL A 15 -12.85 14.12 0.79
CA VAL A 15 -11.94 14.64 1.83
C VAL A 15 -12.47 14.25 3.21
N GLY A 16 -11.58 13.72 4.05
CA GLY A 16 -11.90 13.25 5.40
C GLY A 16 -12.53 11.86 5.46
N GLN A 17 -12.58 11.12 4.35
CA GLN A 17 -12.97 9.72 4.34
C GLN A 17 -11.78 8.80 4.08
N ASP A 18 -11.84 7.61 4.66
CA ASP A 18 -10.89 6.55 4.39
C ASP A 18 -11.17 5.88 3.06
N VAL A 19 -10.12 5.33 2.46
CA VAL A 19 -10.20 4.63 1.17
C VAL A 19 -9.24 3.47 1.13
N VAL A 20 -9.65 2.38 0.47
CA VAL A 20 -8.83 1.17 0.35
C VAL A 20 -8.28 1.05 -1.06
N LEU A 21 -6.95 1.08 -1.18
CA LEU A 21 -6.24 0.76 -2.41
C LEU A 21 -5.96 -0.75 -2.45
N ARG A 22 -6.83 -1.50 -3.13
CA ARG A 22 -6.71 -2.97 -3.19
C ARG A 22 -5.67 -3.40 -4.22
N CYS A 23 -4.85 -4.37 -3.87
CA CYS A 23 -4.05 -5.16 -4.80
C CYS A 23 -3.90 -6.59 -4.25
N HIS A 24 -3.52 -7.55 -5.09
CA HIS A 24 -3.24 -8.91 -4.65
C HIS A 24 -2.09 -9.55 -5.44
N LEU A 25 -1.52 -10.60 -4.87
CA LEU A 25 -0.50 -11.41 -5.55
C LEU A 25 -1.18 -12.49 -6.40
N SER A 26 -0.68 -12.67 -7.62
CA SER A 26 -1.06 -13.78 -8.50
C SER A 26 0.18 -14.62 -8.87
N PRO A 27 0.18 -15.95 -8.64
CA PRO A 27 -0.86 -16.69 -7.91
C PRO A 27 -0.94 -16.26 -6.43
N CYS A 28 -2.06 -16.59 -5.78
CA CYS A 28 -2.28 -16.26 -4.37
C CYS A 28 -1.17 -16.82 -3.49
N LYS A 29 -0.63 -15.97 -2.60
CA LYS A 29 0.46 -16.30 -1.68
C LYS A 29 0.31 -15.51 -0.39
N ASP A 30 0.69 -16.11 0.73
CA ASP A 30 0.81 -15.40 2.00
C ASP A 30 1.89 -14.31 1.89
N ALA A 31 1.48 -13.07 2.17
CA ALA A 31 2.32 -11.89 2.08
C ALA A 31 2.76 -11.36 3.46
N ARG A 32 2.36 -11.99 4.58
CA ARG A 32 2.66 -11.52 5.94
C ARG A 32 4.14 -11.28 6.20
N ASN A 33 5.01 -12.14 5.66
CA ASN A 33 6.47 -12.04 5.81
C ASN A 33 7.13 -11.39 4.58
N SER A 34 6.45 -10.46 3.91
CA SER A 34 6.97 -9.76 2.73
C SER A 34 7.38 -8.33 3.05
N ASP A 35 8.24 -7.75 2.21
CA ASP A 35 8.50 -6.31 2.14
C ASP A 35 7.49 -5.67 1.18
N ILE A 36 6.56 -4.86 1.69
CA ILE A 36 5.49 -4.22 0.92
C ILE A 36 5.63 -2.71 1.06
N ARG A 37 5.69 -2.01 -0.08
CA ARG A 37 5.84 -0.56 -0.14
C ARG A 37 4.78 0.07 -1.02
N TRP A 38 4.03 1.01 -0.45
CA TRP A 38 3.21 1.95 -1.20
C TRP A 38 4.00 3.21 -1.45
N ILE A 39 4.15 3.58 -2.71
CA ILE A 39 4.98 4.71 -3.14
C ILE A 39 4.11 5.71 -3.90
N GLN A 40 4.24 6.99 -3.53
CA GLN A 40 3.62 8.07 -4.30
C GLN A 40 4.41 8.28 -5.60
N GLN A 41 3.81 7.95 -6.74
CA GLN A 41 4.49 7.97 -8.04
C GLN A 41 5.18 9.29 -8.39
N ARG A 42 4.63 10.45 -7.97
CA ARG A 42 5.17 11.77 -8.34
C ARG A 42 6.45 12.14 -7.59
N SER A 43 6.56 11.77 -6.32
CA SER A 43 7.68 12.14 -5.44
C SER A 43 8.63 10.97 -5.19
N SER A 44 8.22 9.75 -5.56
CA SER A 44 8.84 8.50 -5.12
C SER A 44 8.89 8.36 -3.59
N GLY A 45 8.09 9.14 -2.87
CA GLY A 45 8.02 9.11 -1.42
C GLY A 45 7.22 7.93 -0.89
N ILE A 46 7.59 7.44 0.29
CA ILE A 46 7.00 6.27 0.93
C ILE A 46 5.70 6.67 1.62
N VAL A 47 4.58 6.18 1.10
CA VAL A 47 3.26 6.35 1.71
C VAL A 47 3.08 5.40 2.88
N HIS A 48 3.48 4.13 2.70
CA HIS A 48 3.42 3.10 3.73
C HIS A 48 4.46 2.02 3.45
N HIS A 49 5.25 1.66 4.47
CA HIS A 49 6.20 0.55 4.41
C HIS A 49 5.85 -0.49 5.46
N TYR A 50 5.58 -1.70 4.99
CA TYR A 50 5.33 -2.86 5.83
C TYR A 50 6.43 -3.91 5.60
N ARG A 51 6.93 -4.52 6.67
CA ARG A 51 7.86 -5.63 6.59
C ARG A 51 7.65 -6.61 7.74
N ASN A 52 7.39 -7.87 7.39
CA ASN A 52 7.31 -8.97 8.37
C ASN A 52 6.33 -8.73 9.51
N GLY A 53 5.13 -8.22 9.22
CA GLY A 53 4.12 -7.94 10.25
C GLY A 53 4.27 -6.59 10.95
N VAL A 54 5.19 -5.73 10.52
CA VAL A 54 5.50 -4.46 11.20
C VAL A 54 5.43 -3.31 10.21
N ASP A 55 4.71 -2.25 10.61
CA ASP A 55 4.70 -0.96 9.92
C ASP A 55 5.97 -0.18 10.29
N LEU A 56 6.65 0.34 9.27
CA LEU A 56 7.94 1.01 9.36
C LEU A 56 7.80 2.50 8.99
N GLU A 57 8.65 2.97 8.07
CA GLU A 57 8.74 4.38 7.71
C GLU A 57 7.57 4.85 6.84
N GLN A 58 7.14 6.08 7.08
CA GLN A 58 6.12 6.80 6.33
C GLN A 58 6.59 8.24 6.14
N MET A 59 6.19 8.86 5.03
CA MET A 59 6.25 10.32 4.90
C MET A 59 5.39 10.98 5.99
N LEU A 60 5.83 12.12 6.51
CA LEU A 60 5.18 12.82 7.62
C LEU A 60 3.69 13.09 7.36
N GLU A 61 3.30 13.35 6.12
CA GLU A 61 1.91 13.62 5.72
C GLU A 61 0.98 12.39 5.82
N TYR A 62 1.55 11.18 5.93
CA TYR A 62 0.84 9.91 6.00
C TYR A 62 0.99 9.19 7.35
N GLU A 63 1.81 9.73 8.26
CA GLU A 63 2.03 9.16 9.59
C GLU A 63 0.70 8.97 10.34
N GLY A 64 0.41 7.73 10.75
CA GLY A 64 -0.81 7.37 11.47
C GLY A 64 -2.10 7.44 10.64
N ARG A 65 -2.00 7.53 9.31
CA ARG A 65 -3.15 7.61 8.38
C ARG A 65 -3.26 6.42 7.42
N THR A 66 -2.40 5.43 7.57
CA THR A 66 -2.31 4.27 6.68
C THR A 66 -2.07 3.00 7.48
N GLU A 67 -2.63 1.89 7.01
CA GLU A 67 -2.50 0.54 7.58
C GLU A 67 -2.52 -0.50 6.43
N LEU A 68 -2.02 -1.71 6.69
CA LEU A 68 -2.00 -2.84 5.76
C LEU A 68 -2.73 -4.08 6.28
#